data_AF-A0A836WXX2-F1
#
_entry.id   AF-A0A836WXX2-F1
#
_cell.length_a   1.000
_cell.length_b   1.000
_cell.length_c   1.000
_cell.angle_alpha   90.00
_cell.angle_beta   90.00
_cell.angle_gamma   90.00
#
_symmetry.space_group_name_H-M   'P 1'
#
loop_
_entity.id
_entity.type
_entity.pdbx_description
1 polymer ?
#
loop_
_entity_poly.entity_id
_entity_poly.type
_entity_poly.pdbx_seq_one_letter_code
_entity_poly.pdbx_strand_id
1 'polypeptide(L)'
;MLRETLEQLFEFVAQHIPSEQIMMAKKEYQKTTGEIYEDDKSYNSRMALFLEWYLLDQYEPGTRQTVLENIIEDNSSSWTPDRLESYKDVSKNIQALFEIKKVRDNSVTVLDLFTDEKYQ
;
A
#
# COMPACT_ATOMS: atom_id res chain seq x y z
N MET A 1 11.50 9.12 -6.15
CA MET A 1 11.44 7.70 -6.58
C MET A 1 10.30 6.97 -5.86
N LEU A 2 10.44 6.31 -4.70
CA LEU A 2 9.32 5.55 -4.09
C LEU A 2 8.07 6.39 -3.79
N ARG A 3 8.23 7.57 -3.16
CA ARG A 3 7.10 8.45 -2.84
C ARG A 3 6.33 8.89 -4.09
N GLU A 4 7.04 9.28 -5.14
CA GLU A 4 6.43 9.67 -6.42
C GLU A 4 5.72 8.49 -7.08
N THR A 5 6.29 7.28 -6.98
CA THR A 5 5.65 6.03 -7.45
C THR A 5 4.32 5.79 -6.72
N LEU A 6 4.28 5.96 -5.40
CA LEU A 6 3.06 5.82 -4.60
C LEU A 6 2.04 6.91 -4.92
N GLU A 7 2.47 8.16 -5.06
CA GLU A 7 1.59 9.27 -5.45
C GLU A 7 0.92 9.01 -6.81
N GLN A 8 1.68 8.51 -7.80
CA GLN A 8 1.13 8.11 -9.11
C GLN A 8 0.18 6.91 -9.02
N LEU A 9 0.42 5.95 -8.13
CA LEU A 9 -0.52 4.85 -7.87
C LEU A 9 -1.82 5.35 -7.27
N PHE A 10 -1.74 6.27 -6.28
CA PHE A 10 -2.93 6.86 -5.67
C PHE A 10 -3.75 7.67 -6.68
N GLU A 11 -3.09 8.43 -7.56
CA GLU A 11 -3.76 9.15 -8.63
C GLU A 11 -4.45 8.20 -9.61
N PHE A 12 -3.78 7.12 -10.01
CA PHE A 12 -4.38 6.09 -10.87
C PHE A 12 -5.62 5.47 -10.22
N VAL A 13 -5.52 5.07 -8.94
CA VAL A 13 -6.63 4.53 -8.15
C VAL A 13 -7.80 5.49 -8.10
N ALA A 14 -7.55 6.77 -7.80
CA ALA A 14 -8.60 7.79 -7.69
C ALA A 14 -9.39 7.96 -9.01
N GLN A 15 -8.77 7.67 -10.16
CA GLN A 15 -9.39 7.79 -11.47
C GLN A 15 -10.08 6.51 -11.96
N HIS A 16 -9.63 5.33 -11.53
CA HIS A 16 -10.02 4.05 -12.15
C HIS A 16 -10.82 3.12 -11.22
N ILE A 17 -10.78 3.34 -9.90
CA ILE A 17 -11.53 2.49 -8.95
C ILE A 17 -12.94 3.03 -8.76
N PRO A 18 -13.98 2.17 -8.85
CA PRO A 18 -15.36 2.58 -8.60
C PRO A 18 -15.52 3.23 -7.22
N SER A 19 -16.19 4.39 -7.20
CA SER A 19 -16.43 5.18 -5.98
C SER A 19 -17.17 4.39 -4.88
N GLU A 20 -18.02 3.45 -5.26
CA GLU A 20 -18.70 2.56 -4.32
C GLU A 20 -17.73 1.61 -3.61
N GLN A 21 -16.79 1.00 -4.34
CA GLN A 21 -15.83 0.05 -3.78
C GLN A 21 -14.90 0.73 -2.78
N ILE A 22 -14.34 1.88 -3.16
CA ILE A 22 -13.43 2.64 -2.27
C ILE A 22 -14.17 3.16 -1.03
N MET A 23 -15.46 3.52 -1.15
CA MET A 23 -16.27 3.95 -0.01
C MET A 23 -16.56 2.78 0.95
N MET A 24 -16.83 1.57 0.43
CA MET A 24 -16.99 0.38 1.26
C MET A 24 -15.69 0.03 1.98
N ALA A 25 -14.56 0.06 1.29
CA ALA A 25 -13.25 -0.19 1.87
C ALA A 25 -12.91 0.84 2.96
N LYS A 26 -13.22 2.13 2.74
CA LYS A 26 -13.03 3.18 3.74
C LYS A 26 -13.84 2.90 5.01
N LYS A 27 -15.12 2.50 4.86
CA LYS A 27 -15.95 2.13 6.02
C LYS A 27 -15.37 0.95 6.79
N GLU A 28 -14.83 -0.05 6.09
CA GLU A 28 -14.17 -1.20 6.74
C GLU A 28 -12.93 -0.76 7.53
N TYR A 29 -12.04 0.01 6.90
CA TYR A 29 -10.85 0.56 7.53
C TYR A 29 -11.17 1.38 8.79
N GLN A 30 -12.24 2.19 8.75
CA GLN A 30 -12.66 3.03 9.86
C GLN A 30 -13.23 2.24 11.05
N LYS A 31 -13.61 0.96 10.88
CA LYS A 31 -14.05 0.10 12.01
C LYS A 31 -12.92 -0.17 13.00
N THR A 32 -11.68 -0.22 12.53
CA THR A 32 -10.51 -0.52 13.38
C THR A 32 -9.67 0.71 13.67
N THR A 33 -9.74 1.75 12.82
CA THR A 33 -8.90 2.96 12.92
C THR A 33 -9.64 4.23 13.34
N GLY A 34 -10.97 4.15 13.49
CA GLY A 34 -11.84 5.27 13.83
C GLY A 34 -12.23 6.15 12.64
N GLU A 35 -13.24 7.00 12.84
CA GLU A 35 -13.75 7.89 11.79
C GLU A 35 -12.72 8.95 11.38
N ILE A 36 -12.72 9.32 10.09
CA ILE A 36 -11.81 10.29 9.46
C ILE A 36 -12.68 11.49 9.11
N TYR A 37 -12.45 12.62 9.78
CA TYR A 37 -13.23 13.84 9.60
C TYR A 37 -12.47 14.84 8.72
N GLU A 38 -13.19 15.51 7.82
CA GLU A 38 -12.60 16.42 6.82
C GLU A 38 -12.02 17.72 7.42
N ASP A 39 -12.52 18.11 8.59
CA ASP A 39 -12.08 19.28 9.34
C ASP A 39 -10.89 19.02 10.26
N ASP A 40 -10.49 17.75 10.43
CA ASP A 40 -9.31 17.40 11.21
C ASP A 40 -8.01 17.79 10.49
N LYS A 41 -7.06 18.33 11.25
CA LYS A 41 -5.70 18.61 10.74
C LYS A 41 -4.99 17.35 10.20
N SER A 42 -5.39 16.17 10.66
CA SER A 42 -4.83 14.88 10.26
C SER A 42 -5.55 14.23 9.07
N TYR A 43 -6.58 14.88 8.51
CA TYR A 43 -7.40 14.32 7.44
C TYR A 43 -6.57 13.75 6.28
N ASN A 44 -5.69 14.58 5.70
CA ASN A 44 -4.88 14.17 4.55
C ASN A 44 -3.95 12.99 4.89
N SER A 45 -3.30 13.01 6.06
CA SER A 45 -2.45 11.90 6.49
C SER A 45 -3.24 10.61 6.71
N ARG A 46 -4.45 10.70 7.27
CA ARG A 46 -5.29 9.53 7.51
C ARG A 46 -5.90 8.98 6.22
N MET A 47 -6.18 9.85 5.25
CA MET A 47 -6.60 9.43 3.92
C MET A 47 -5.47 8.71 3.17
N ALA A 48 -4.24 9.22 3.25
CA ALA A 48 -3.07 8.56 2.68
C ALA A 48 -2.87 7.16 3.28
N LEU A 49 -2.94 7.03 4.61
CA LEU A 49 -2.86 5.73 5.30
C LEU A 49 -3.99 4.77 4.88
N PHE A 50 -5.20 5.28 4.69
CA PHE A 50 -6.31 4.49 4.14
C PHE A 50 -5.99 3.97 2.72
N LEU A 51 -5.48 4.83 1.84
CA LEU A 51 -5.14 4.45 0.46
C LEU A 51 -3.98 3.46 0.39
N GLU A 52 -2.97 3.62 1.26
CA GLU A 52 -1.87 2.67 1.41
C GLU A 52 -2.40 1.30 1.83
N TRP A 53 -3.20 1.25 2.91
CA TRP A 53 -3.84 0.01 3.36
C TRP A 53 -4.70 -0.63 2.27
N TYR A 54 -5.52 0.18 1.58
CA TYR A 54 -6.42 -0.31 0.54
C TYR A 54 -5.66 -0.95 -0.63
N LEU A 55 -4.53 -0.38 -1.02
CA LEU A 55 -3.73 -0.91 -2.12
C LEU A 55 -2.89 -2.12 -1.72
N LEU A 56 -2.25 -2.07 -0.55
CA LEU A 56 -1.17 -2.97 -0.18
C LEU A 56 -1.61 -4.11 0.73
N ASP A 57 -2.68 -3.91 1.51
CA ASP A 57 -3.09 -4.85 2.56
C ASP A 57 -4.49 -5.44 2.33
N GLN A 58 -5.34 -4.78 1.52
CA GLN A 58 -6.68 -5.29 1.24
C GLN A 58 -6.63 -6.34 0.12
N TYR A 59 -6.98 -7.57 0.48
CA TYR A 59 -7.11 -8.67 -0.47
C TYR A 59 -8.49 -8.68 -1.13
N GLU A 60 -8.53 -9.06 -2.40
CA GLU A 60 -9.80 -9.33 -3.07
C GLU A 60 -10.47 -10.59 -2.45
N PRO A 61 -11.79 -10.55 -2.18
CA PRO A 61 -12.49 -11.68 -1.58
C PRO A 61 -12.32 -12.97 -2.39
N GLY A 62 -11.78 -14.01 -1.77
CA GLY A 62 -11.58 -15.32 -2.39
C GLY A 62 -10.25 -15.48 -3.12
N THR A 63 -9.43 -14.43 -3.19
CA THR A 63 -8.05 -14.50 -3.68
C THR A 63 -7.05 -14.25 -2.54
N ARG A 64 -5.76 -14.38 -2.83
CA ARG A 64 -4.66 -13.89 -1.99
C ARG A 64 -3.90 -12.76 -2.68
N GLN A 65 -4.55 -12.09 -3.62
CA GLN A 65 -3.99 -10.96 -4.34
C GLN A 65 -4.52 -9.66 -3.71
N THR A 66 -3.60 -8.74 -3.49
CA THR A 66 -3.88 -7.37 -3.08
C THR A 66 -4.53 -6.59 -4.22
N VAL A 67 -5.22 -5.51 -3.89
CA VAL A 67 -5.76 -4.58 -4.90
C VAL A 67 -4.66 -4.10 -5.87
N LEU A 68 -3.46 -3.81 -5.37
CA LEU A 68 -2.34 -3.41 -6.22
C LEU A 68 -1.92 -4.50 -7.21
N GLU A 69 -1.85 -5.77 -6.77
CA GLU A 69 -1.49 -6.89 -7.66
C GLU A 69 -2.51 -7.08 -8.78
N ASN A 70 -3.80 -6.96 -8.47
CA ASN A 70 -4.86 -7.01 -9.49
C ASN A 70 -4.74 -5.85 -10.49
N ILE A 71 -4.52 -4.63 -9.99
CA ILE A 71 -4.31 -3.44 -10.83
C ILE A 71 -3.11 -3.62 -11.76
N ILE A 72 -2.02 -4.21 -11.27
CA ILE A 72 -0.83 -4.53 -12.06
C ILE A 72 -1.16 -5.55 -13.16
N GLU A 73 -1.90 -6.60 -12.84
CA GLU A 73 -2.30 -7.63 -13.81
C GLU A 73 -3.15 -7.05 -14.94
N ASP A 74 -4.21 -6.32 -14.58
CA ASP A 74 -5.18 -5.72 -15.50
C ASP A 74 -4.58 -4.64 -16.43
N ASN A 75 -3.54 -3.93 -15.96
CA ASN A 75 -2.96 -2.79 -16.67
C ASN A 75 -1.55 -3.04 -17.21
N SER A 76 -1.04 -4.27 -17.06
CA SER A 76 0.34 -4.64 -17.45
C SER A 76 0.72 -4.28 -18.89
N SER A 77 -0.26 -4.27 -19.81
CA SER A 77 -0.08 -3.95 -21.23
C SER A 77 -0.12 -2.45 -21.54
N SER A 78 -0.69 -1.63 -20.66
CA SER A 78 -0.88 -0.18 -20.87
C SER A 78 0.23 0.68 -20.26
N TRP A 79 1.06 0.10 -19.38
CA TRP A 79 2.16 0.80 -18.73
C TRP A 79 3.50 0.58 -19.40
N THR A 80 4.39 1.55 -19.24
CA THR A 80 5.79 1.40 -19.65
C THR A 80 6.50 0.34 -18.79
N PRO A 81 7.52 -0.35 -19.32
CA PRO A 81 8.26 -1.36 -18.57
C PRO A 81 8.81 -0.84 -17.22
N ASP A 82 9.43 0.34 -17.21
CA ASP A 82 10.02 0.94 -15.99
C ASP A 82 8.95 1.21 -14.90
N ARG A 83 7.76 1.65 -15.33
CA ARG A 83 6.63 1.91 -14.43
C ARG A 83 6.08 0.60 -13.86
N LEU A 84 5.92 -0.40 -14.72
CA LEU A 84 5.46 -1.73 -14.33
C LEU A 84 6.42 -2.39 -13.34
N GLU A 85 7.73 -2.28 -13.56
CA GLU A 85 8.76 -2.79 -12.65
C GLU A 85 8.68 -2.09 -11.29
N SER A 86 8.57 -0.76 -11.28
CA SER A 86 8.42 0.02 -10.04
C SER A 86 7.20 -0.42 -9.22
N TYR A 87 6.06 -0.68 -9.87
CA TYR A 87 4.84 -1.12 -9.17
C TYR A 87 4.93 -2.55 -8.68
N LYS A 88 5.56 -3.45 -9.45
CA LYS A 88 5.86 -4.82 -8.99
C LYS A 88 6.81 -4.84 -7.80
N ASP A 89 7.72 -3.87 -7.68
CA ASP A 89 8.57 -3.77 -6.50
C ASP A 89 7.81 -3.27 -5.28
N VAL A 90 6.86 -2.34 -5.45
CA VAL A 90 5.95 -1.92 -4.37
C VAL A 90 5.02 -3.07 -3.94
N SER A 91 4.57 -3.93 -4.86
CA SER A 91 3.69 -5.05 -4.50
C SER A 91 4.41 -6.14 -3.70
N LYS A 92 5.75 -6.18 -3.70
CA LYS A 92 6.57 -7.07 -2.84
C LYS A 92 6.76 -6.51 -1.42
N ASN A 93 5.86 -5.62 -0.97
CA ASN A 93 5.93 -5.09 0.38
C ASN A 93 5.73 -6.21 1.43
N ILE A 94 6.25 -5.97 2.64
CA ILE A 94 6.14 -6.90 3.76
C ILE A 94 5.45 -6.18 4.91
N GLN A 95 4.23 -6.61 5.21
CA GLN A 95 3.49 -6.14 6.37
C GLN A 95 3.89 -6.96 7.59
N ALA A 96 4.79 -6.42 8.41
CA ALA A 96 5.25 -7.07 9.62
C ALA A 96 5.61 -6.07 10.72
N LEU A 97 5.78 -6.57 11.95
CA LEU A 97 6.40 -5.79 13.02
C LEU A 97 7.91 -6.03 12.99
N PHE A 98 8.68 -4.98 12.72
CA PHE A 98 10.13 -5.08 12.62
C PHE A 98 10.86 -4.55 13.85
N GLU A 99 11.85 -5.32 14.32
CA GLU A 99 12.85 -4.83 15.28
C GLU A 99 14.14 -4.45 14.54
N ILE A 100 14.62 -3.22 14.74
CA ILE A 100 15.91 -2.78 14.18
C ILE A 100 17.04 -3.46 14.97
N LYS A 101 17.83 -4.29 14.27
CA LYS A 101 18.96 -5.01 14.88
C LYS A 101 20.30 -4.29 14.71
N LYS A 102 20.51 -3.65 13.55
CA LYS A 102 21.77 -2.97 13.25
C LYS A 102 21.56 -1.84 12.24
N VAL A 103 22.17 -0.70 12.49
CA VAL A 103 22.23 0.43 11.55
C VAL A 103 23.68 0.63 11.12
N ARG A 104 23.91 0.79 9.81
CA ARG A 104 25.20 1.13 9.19
C ARG A 104 24.98 2.32 8.25
N ASP A 105 26.07 2.90 7.76
CA ASP A 105 26.02 4.10 6.91
C ASP A 105 25.08 3.94 5.69
N ASN A 106 25.05 2.76 5.07
CA ASN A 106 24.27 2.49 3.86
C ASN A 106 23.30 1.29 3.99
N SER A 107 23.05 0.77 5.20
CA SER A 107 22.11 -0.34 5.37
C SER A 107 21.53 -0.46 6.77
N VAL A 108 20.34 -1.06 6.87
CA VAL A 108 19.66 -1.34 8.14
C VAL A 108 19.25 -2.80 8.16
N THR A 109 19.70 -3.54 9.17
CA THR A 109 19.23 -4.90 9.40
C THR A 109 18.01 -4.87 10.31
N VAL A 110 16.91 -5.47 9.85
CA VAL A 110 15.66 -5.62 10.61
C VAL A 110 15.32 -7.10 10.79
N LEU A 111 14.66 -7.42 11.90
CA LEU A 111 14.07 -8.73 12.20
C LEU A 111 12.55 -8.61 12.14
N ASP A 112 11.90 -9.40 11.32
CA ASP A 112 10.45 -9.60 11.36
C ASP A 112 10.09 -10.40 12.62
N LEU A 113 9.31 -9.81 13.52
CA LEU A 113 8.91 -10.42 14.79
C LEU A 113 7.78 -11.44 14.66
N PHE A 114 7.15 -11.58 13.50
CA PHE A 114 6.15 -12.60 13.23
C PHE A 114 6.77 -13.90 12.68
N THR A 115 7.86 -13.78 11.90
CA THR A 115 8.49 -14.92 11.20
C THR A 115 9.90 -15.25 11.67
N ASP A 116 10.51 -14.40 12.50
CA ASP A 116 11.94 -14.42 12.85
C ASP A 116 12.89 -14.28 11.64
N GLU A 117 12.38 -13.85 10.48
CA GLU A 117 13.18 -13.61 9.28
C GLU A 117 13.95 -12.28 9.35
N LYS A 118 15.17 -12.26 8.80
CA LYS A 118 16.05 -11.07 8.81
C LYS A 118 16.19 -10.48 7.41
N TYR A 119 16.04 -9.18 7.33
CA TYR A 119 16.18 -8.38 6.10
C TYR A 119 17.30 -7.35 6.26
N GLN A 120 17.87 -6.88 5.14
CA GLN A 120 18.95 -5.89 5.10
C GLN A 120 18.71 -4.83 4.03
#